data_AF-A0A7S0KGB7-F1
#
_entry.id   AF-A0A7S0KGB7-F1
#
_cell.length_a   1.000
_cell.length_b   1.000
_cell.length_c   1.000
_cell.angle_alpha   90.00
_cell.angle_beta   90.00
_cell.angle_gamma   90.00
#
_symmetry.space_group_name_H-M   'P 1'
#
loop_
_entity.id
_entity.type
_entity.pdbx_description
1 polymer ?
#
loop_
_entity_poly.entity_id
_entity_poly.type
_entity_poly.pdbx_seq_one_letter_code
_entity_poly.pdbx_strand_id
1 'polypeptide(L)'
;MVPSRRAPRRSGVTSTDLAAFAALFAICFPARTAVAHPSLVESSLCGEDAHPTVKRAAHDAPVVDNDISFAMYYAAEQPTDDEMVPDRTVPGEWAINAAEYKPGARHTLVVRIPDPGEFLITATAGIFRELGSHDDGRTNYGAGTGCGGARYNLRESWRTTLLVWTAPETAETVRFKVTTATGKHGGFRNNAASFVANGNLPPPGSTPAGAPPGPPASGSGSVHDEGMNGKFVAHGWFMAAAWAVMIPFGIFSARYARSPPGAPPSRSDAVETVRRGWFKLHVWLNSIGLVSALIGGLLSYSAVEEELGDGMHLRSAHAYWGVATLLLGINQPLNAFTRPPAPGPGEEKSKERRRWEKVHRFLAWAALMLSIVAMDTGTEAAMNVWGAPKGGKAANSAYIAWVWMVLLATCIAEVFRWRERQRLGIPMWGDAEGRTMNRNFVELSEIEGEDEPERAGPR
;
A
#
# COMPACT_ATOMS: atom_id res chain seq x y z
N MET A 1 -69.17 -13.99 15.08
CA MET A 1 -67.90 -14.72 15.30
C MET A 1 -66.85 -14.11 14.39
N VAL A 2 -65.91 -13.35 14.95
CA VAL A 2 -64.81 -12.71 14.20
C VAL A 2 -63.51 -13.42 14.59
N PRO A 3 -62.64 -13.85 13.66
CA PRO A 3 -61.44 -14.57 14.01
C PRO A 3 -60.38 -13.61 14.57
N SER A 4 -59.86 -13.96 15.75
CA SER A 4 -58.70 -13.35 16.40
C SER A 4 -57.45 -13.48 15.50
N ARG A 5 -56.90 -12.33 15.05
CA ARG A 5 -55.58 -12.27 14.43
C ARG A 5 -54.51 -12.46 15.52
N ARG A 6 -53.79 -13.59 15.47
CA ARG A 6 -52.59 -13.82 16.28
C ARG A 6 -51.51 -12.80 15.91
N ALA A 7 -50.96 -12.14 16.93
CA ALA A 7 -49.78 -11.28 16.81
C ALA A 7 -48.54 -12.09 16.37
N PRO A 8 -47.64 -11.51 15.55
CA PRO A 8 -46.39 -12.17 15.20
C PRO A 8 -45.47 -12.25 16.42
N ARG A 9 -44.91 -13.44 16.65
CA ARG A 9 -43.90 -13.71 17.70
C ARG A 9 -42.71 -12.76 17.51
N ARG A 10 -42.42 -11.95 18.53
CA ARG A 10 -41.13 -11.27 18.71
C ARG A 10 -40.02 -12.33 18.84
N SER A 11 -39.23 -12.53 17.80
CA SER A 11 -37.91 -13.16 17.92
C SER A 11 -36.96 -12.09 18.47
N GLY A 12 -36.70 -12.16 19.78
CA GLY A 12 -35.66 -11.35 20.41
C GLY A 12 -34.30 -11.79 19.86
N VAL A 13 -33.59 -10.88 19.21
CA VAL A 13 -32.19 -11.08 18.84
C VAL A 13 -31.37 -11.08 20.13
N THR A 14 -30.83 -12.24 20.50
CA THR A 14 -30.00 -12.44 21.70
C THR A 14 -28.58 -11.93 21.50
N SER A 15 -27.83 -11.77 22.60
CA SER A 15 -26.48 -11.17 22.68
C SER A 15 -25.36 -11.85 21.87
N THR A 16 -25.70 -12.84 21.04
CA THR A 16 -24.79 -13.61 20.17
C THR A 16 -24.20 -12.77 19.05
N ASP A 17 -24.90 -11.74 18.58
CA ASP A 17 -24.41 -10.92 17.46
C ASP A 17 -23.18 -10.08 17.86
N LEU A 18 -23.13 -9.54 19.09
CA LEU A 18 -21.99 -8.73 19.57
C LEU A 18 -20.67 -9.49 19.67
N ALA A 19 -20.71 -10.80 19.94
CA ALA A 19 -19.50 -11.61 20.04
C ALA A 19 -18.84 -11.83 18.67
N ALA A 20 -19.65 -11.96 17.60
CA ALA A 20 -19.15 -12.03 16.23
C ALA A 20 -18.49 -10.69 15.80
N PHE A 21 -18.98 -9.57 16.31
CA PHE A 21 -18.42 -8.23 16.03
C PHE A 21 -17.06 -7.97 16.70
N ALA A 22 -16.85 -8.48 17.92
CA ALA A 22 -15.56 -8.37 18.61
C ALA A 22 -14.49 -9.30 17.99
N ALA A 23 -14.88 -10.47 17.49
CA ALA A 23 -13.97 -11.41 16.83
C ALA A 23 -13.34 -10.84 15.54
N LEU A 24 -14.10 -10.06 14.76
CA LEU A 24 -13.59 -9.36 13.58
C LEU A 24 -12.54 -8.28 13.93
N PHE A 25 -12.64 -7.65 15.10
CA PHE A 25 -11.69 -6.65 15.58
C PHE A 25 -10.40 -7.27 16.14
N ALA A 26 -10.47 -8.49 16.69
CA ALA A 26 -9.30 -9.19 17.23
C ALA A 26 -8.39 -9.75 16.12
N ILE A 27 -8.92 -9.94 14.90
CA ILE A 27 -8.12 -10.30 13.71
C ILE A 27 -7.29 -9.10 13.21
N CYS A 28 -7.52 -7.87 13.74
CA CYS A 28 -6.88 -6.61 13.36
C CYS A 28 -5.55 -6.25 14.09
N PHE A 29 -4.91 -7.20 14.80
CA PHE A 29 -3.51 -7.03 15.21
C PHE A 29 -2.52 -7.52 14.14
N PRO A 30 -1.62 -6.66 13.63
CA PRO A 30 -0.73 -7.01 12.54
C PRO A 30 0.27 -8.09 12.98
N ALA A 31 0.29 -9.21 12.27
CA ALA A 31 1.56 -9.90 12.07
C ALA A 31 2.41 -8.94 11.24
N ARG A 32 3.48 -8.38 11.84
CA ARG A 32 4.45 -7.55 11.10
C ARG A 32 5.01 -8.41 9.97
N THR A 33 4.54 -8.19 8.74
CA THR A 33 5.16 -8.76 7.54
C THR A 33 6.45 -7.99 7.35
N ALA A 34 7.53 -8.58 7.83
CA ALA A 34 8.80 -7.92 7.84
C ALA A 34 9.43 -8.01 6.45
N VAL A 35 9.87 -6.86 5.93
CA VAL A 35 10.40 -6.72 4.59
C VAL A 35 11.92 -6.77 4.66
N ALA A 36 12.53 -7.59 3.81
CA ALA A 36 13.97 -7.77 3.76
C ALA A 36 14.61 -6.71 2.85
N HIS A 37 15.47 -5.87 3.43
CA HIS A 37 16.24 -4.83 2.71
C HIS A 37 17.75 -5.04 2.94
N PRO A 38 18.45 -5.74 2.04
CA PRO A 38 19.88 -6.04 2.22
C PRO A 38 20.75 -4.79 2.17
N SER A 39 20.29 -3.73 1.50
CA SER A 39 20.99 -2.45 1.40
C SER A 39 21.01 -1.66 2.73
N LEU A 40 20.11 -1.99 3.67
CA LEU A 40 19.96 -1.33 4.97
C LEU A 40 20.77 -2.00 6.09
N VAL A 41 21.73 -2.86 5.73
CA VAL A 41 22.69 -3.43 6.69
C VAL A 41 23.45 -2.31 7.43
N GLU A 42 23.66 -2.50 8.73
CA GLU A 42 24.42 -1.55 9.55
C GLU A 42 25.79 -1.23 8.92
N SER A 43 26.20 0.03 8.99
CA SER A 43 27.44 0.51 8.36
C SER A 43 28.71 -0.12 8.93
N SER A 44 28.66 -0.63 10.17
CA SER A 44 29.75 -1.29 10.88
C SER A 44 29.97 -2.74 10.47
N LEU A 45 28.99 -3.41 9.84
CA LEU A 45 29.07 -4.83 9.48
C LEU A 45 29.75 -5.00 8.13
N CYS A 46 30.83 -5.78 8.07
CA CYS A 46 31.65 -5.95 6.88
C CYS A 46 31.89 -7.44 6.58
N GLY A 47 32.24 -7.74 5.32
CA GLY A 47 32.48 -9.12 4.89
C GLY A 47 31.29 -10.03 5.17
N GLU A 48 31.56 -11.23 5.68
CA GLU A 48 30.52 -12.24 5.97
C GLU A 48 29.48 -11.76 7.00
N ASP A 49 29.84 -10.90 7.94
CA ASP A 49 28.94 -10.38 8.98
C ASP A 49 27.89 -9.40 8.42
N ALA A 50 28.14 -8.82 7.25
CA ALA A 50 27.16 -7.98 6.56
C ALA A 50 25.99 -8.82 6.00
N HIS A 51 26.20 -10.12 5.79
CA HIS A 51 25.18 -11.00 5.22
C HIS A 51 24.38 -11.67 6.34
N PRO A 52 23.04 -11.56 6.32
CA PRO A 52 22.21 -12.34 7.23
C PRO A 52 22.49 -13.83 7.04
N THR A 53 22.57 -14.59 8.14
CA THR A 53 22.84 -16.04 8.15
C THR A 53 21.77 -16.85 8.87
N VAL A 54 20.94 -16.20 9.68
CA VAL A 54 19.91 -16.82 10.51
C VAL A 54 18.59 -16.07 10.40
N LYS A 55 17.49 -16.79 10.66
CA LYS A 55 16.17 -16.18 10.83
C LYS A 55 16.21 -15.17 11.99
N ARG A 56 15.64 -13.99 11.79
CA ARG A 56 15.43 -12.99 12.85
C ARG A 56 13.96 -12.59 12.88
N ALA A 57 13.53 -11.91 13.94
CA ALA A 57 12.13 -11.49 14.11
C ALA A 57 11.60 -10.62 12.94
N ALA A 58 12.49 -10.10 12.09
CA ALA A 58 12.17 -9.21 10.97
C ALA A 58 12.46 -9.80 9.57
N HIS A 59 12.86 -11.07 9.43
CA HIS A 59 13.03 -11.71 8.11
C HIS A 59 13.30 -13.21 8.27
N ASP A 60 12.97 -14.00 7.25
CA ASP A 60 13.27 -15.43 7.23
C ASP A 60 14.79 -15.69 7.12
N ALA A 61 15.17 -16.96 7.32
CA ALA A 61 16.54 -17.37 7.06
C ALA A 61 16.85 -17.23 5.56
N PRO A 62 18.05 -16.75 5.19
CA PRO A 62 18.42 -16.67 3.79
C PRO A 62 18.47 -18.04 3.13
N VAL A 63 18.06 -18.11 1.87
CA VAL A 63 18.12 -19.30 1.03
C VAL A 63 19.23 -19.13 -0.01
N VAL A 64 19.99 -20.20 -0.28
CA VAL A 64 20.99 -20.20 -1.34
C VAL A 64 20.28 -20.24 -2.69
N ASP A 65 20.58 -19.28 -3.56
CA ASP A 65 20.03 -19.17 -4.91
C ASP A 65 21.14 -19.38 -5.94
N ASN A 66 21.19 -20.59 -6.51
CA ASN A 66 22.21 -20.98 -7.49
C ASN A 66 22.02 -20.34 -8.87
N ASP A 67 20.89 -19.69 -9.12
CA ASP A 67 20.65 -18.99 -10.38
C ASP A 67 21.31 -17.60 -10.38
N ILE A 68 21.74 -17.10 -9.20
CA ILE A 68 22.63 -15.94 -9.11
C ILE A 68 24.00 -16.33 -9.67
N SER A 69 24.47 -15.63 -10.69
CA SER A 69 25.73 -15.94 -11.37
C SER A 69 26.70 -14.77 -11.41
N PHE A 70 27.98 -15.09 -11.53
CA PHE A 70 29.09 -14.14 -11.51
C PHE A 70 29.94 -14.34 -12.76
N ALA A 71 30.37 -13.25 -13.37
CA ALA A 71 31.36 -13.27 -14.44
C ALA A 71 32.34 -12.10 -14.27
N MET A 72 33.57 -12.30 -14.72
CA MET A 72 34.63 -11.32 -14.62
C MET A 72 35.03 -10.82 -16.00
N TYR A 73 35.13 -9.51 -16.14
CA TYR A 73 35.61 -8.84 -17.34
C TYR A 73 36.70 -7.85 -16.96
N TYR A 74 37.56 -7.49 -17.90
CA TYR A 74 38.39 -6.30 -17.74
C TYR A 74 37.51 -5.04 -17.65
N ALA A 75 38.03 -4.02 -16.97
CA ALA A 75 37.53 -2.65 -17.09
C ALA A 75 38.58 -1.81 -17.83
N ALA A 76 38.20 -0.59 -18.21
CA ALA A 76 39.15 0.37 -18.77
C ALA A 76 40.32 0.59 -17.79
N GLU A 77 41.53 0.77 -18.31
CA GLU A 77 42.72 1.00 -17.47
C GLU A 77 42.56 2.26 -16.62
N GLN A 78 41.95 3.30 -17.21
CA GLN A 78 41.58 4.53 -16.53
C GLN A 78 40.06 4.64 -16.38
N PRO A 79 39.56 5.24 -15.28
CA PRO A 79 38.14 5.52 -15.09
C PRO A 79 37.55 6.29 -16.27
N THR A 80 36.49 5.75 -16.88
CA THR A 80 35.72 6.46 -17.91
C THR A 80 34.35 6.89 -17.40
N ASP A 81 33.71 7.82 -18.13
CA ASP A 81 32.34 8.26 -17.85
C ASP A 81 31.31 7.16 -18.18
N ASP A 82 31.61 6.31 -19.16
CA ASP A 82 30.74 5.17 -19.52
C ASP A 82 30.57 4.17 -18.36
N GLU A 83 31.56 4.08 -17.45
CA GLU A 83 31.44 3.25 -16.24
C GLU A 83 30.34 3.73 -15.28
N MET A 84 29.87 4.98 -15.42
CA MET A 84 28.74 5.53 -14.63
C MET A 84 27.38 5.14 -15.22
N VAL A 85 27.36 4.44 -16.35
CA VAL A 85 26.14 4.00 -17.02
C VAL A 85 25.85 2.55 -16.59
N PRO A 86 24.76 2.29 -15.85
CA PRO A 86 24.46 0.94 -15.33
C PRO A 86 24.16 -0.09 -16.44
N ASP A 87 23.59 0.36 -17.55
CA ASP A 87 23.20 -0.44 -18.71
C ASP A 87 24.27 -0.50 -19.82
N ARG A 88 25.51 -0.09 -19.50
CA ARG A 88 26.61 -0.08 -20.48
C ARG A 88 26.86 -1.47 -21.07
N THR A 89 27.29 -1.49 -22.32
CA THR A 89 27.80 -2.70 -22.97
C THR A 89 29.27 -2.92 -22.59
N VAL A 90 29.58 -4.08 -22.03
CA VAL A 90 30.98 -4.49 -21.84
C VAL A 90 31.41 -5.28 -23.08
N PRO A 91 32.54 -4.95 -23.73
CA PRO A 91 33.00 -5.69 -24.90
C PRO A 91 33.25 -7.17 -24.58
N GLY A 92 32.87 -8.07 -25.49
CA GLY A 92 33.02 -9.51 -25.30
C GLY A 92 34.47 -9.96 -25.19
N GLU A 93 35.35 -9.28 -25.91
CA GLU A 93 36.80 -9.45 -25.85
C GLU A 93 37.41 -9.16 -24.47
N TRP A 94 36.67 -8.51 -23.56
CA TRP A 94 37.12 -8.26 -22.19
C TRP A 94 36.77 -9.41 -21.24
N ALA A 95 36.04 -10.43 -21.71
CA ALA A 95 35.64 -11.57 -20.88
C ALA A 95 36.85 -12.37 -20.39
N ILE A 96 36.84 -12.70 -19.11
CA ILE A 96 37.74 -13.68 -18.51
C ILE A 96 36.95 -14.97 -18.38
N ASN A 97 37.25 -15.95 -19.25
CA ASN A 97 36.46 -17.18 -19.41
C ASN A 97 36.54 -18.16 -18.21
N ALA A 98 37.37 -17.87 -17.21
CA ALA A 98 37.53 -18.66 -15.99
C ALA A 98 37.15 -17.83 -14.76
N ALA A 99 36.92 -18.49 -13.62
CA ALA A 99 36.79 -17.84 -12.32
C ALA A 99 38.15 -17.30 -11.84
N GLU A 100 38.70 -16.36 -12.59
CA GLU A 100 40.03 -15.79 -12.43
C GLU A 100 39.99 -14.26 -12.54
N TYR A 101 41.03 -13.62 -12.03
CA TYR A 101 41.24 -12.17 -12.18
C TYR A 101 42.73 -11.85 -12.32
N LYS A 102 43.05 -10.70 -12.90
CA LYS A 102 44.44 -10.21 -13.03
C LYS A 102 44.81 -9.37 -11.80
N PRO A 103 45.80 -9.75 -10.97
CA PRO A 103 46.20 -8.94 -9.82
C PRO A 103 46.56 -7.50 -10.20
N GLY A 104 46.14 -6.55 -9.36
CA GLY A 104 46.37 -5.10 -9.55
C GLY A 104 45.59 -4.44 -10.70
N ALA A 105 44.82 -5.18 -11.49
CA ALA A 105 44.03 -4.61 -12.58
C ALA A 105 42.59 -4.24 -12.16
N ARG A 106 41.97 -3.35 -12.93
CA ARG A 106 40.55 -3.00 -12.80
C ARG A 106 39.71 -3.99 -13.60
N HIS A 107 38.61 -4.43 -12.99
CA HIS A 107 37.68 -5.38 -13.58
C HIS A 107 36.25 -4.87 -13.48
N THR A 108 35.40 -5.37 -14.37
CA THR A 108 33.95 -5.29 -14.23
C THR A 108 33.45 -6.64 -13.73
N LEU A 109 32.99 -6.68 -12.48
CA LEU A 109 32.28 -7.80 -11.90
C LEU A 109 30.83 -7.74 -12.36
N VAL A 110 30.42 -8.75 -13.11
CA VAL A 110 29.05 -8.89 -13.61
C VAL A 110 28.31 -9.85 -12.70
N VAL A 111 27.27 -9.35 -12.03
CA VAL A 111 26.39 -10.16 -11.17
C VAL A 111 25.02 -10.25 -11.83
N ARG A 112 24.54 -11.46 -12.12
CA ARG A 112 23.19 -11.65 -12.67
C ARG A 112 22.28 -12.21 -11.60
N ILE A 113 21.13 -11.57 -11.43
CA ILE A 113 20.10 -11.92 -10.45
C ILE A 113 18.80 -12.18 -11.23
N PRO A 114 18.25 -13.41 -11.22
CA PRO A 114 17.07 -13.77 -12.03
C PRO A 114 15.83 -12.93 -11.74
N ASP A 115 15.62 -12.65 -10.45
CA ASP A 115 14.52 -11.87 -9.90
C ASP A 115 15.13 -10.62 -9.23
N PRO A 116 15.19 -9.48 -9.93
CA PRO A 116 15.95 -8.31 -9.53
C PRO A 116 15.36 -7.65 -8.29
N GLY A 117 16.23 -7.14 -7.43
CA GLY A 117 15.87 -6.46 -6.20
C GLY A 117 17.03 -5.65 -5.65
N GLU A 118 16.87 -5.11 -4.45
CA GLU A 118 18.00 -4.58 -3.70
C GLU A 118 19.03 -5.69 -3.48
N PHE A 119 20.31 -5.33 -3.49
CA PHE A 119 21.34 -6.28 -3.11
C PHE A 119 22.53 -5.64 -2.42
N LEU A 120 23.18 -6.48 -1.64
CA LEU A 120 24.41 -6.24 -0.92
C LEU A 120 25.44 -7.22 -1.46
N ILE A 121 26.62 -6.72 -1.80
CA ILE A 121 27.76 -7.56 -2.14
C ILE A 121 28.97 -7.21 -1.30
N THR A 122 29.74 -8.23 -0.91
CA THR A 122 31.05 -8.06 -0.29
C THR A 122 32.12 -8.82 -1.07
N ALA A 123 33.34 -8.28 -1.03
CA ALA A 123 34.54 -8.92 -1.52
C ALA A 123 35.51 -9.12 -0.35
N THR A 124 36.20 -10.26 -0.28
CA THR A 124 37.20 -10.50 0.77
C THR A 124 38.46 -9.64 0.62
N ALA A 125 38.74 -9.17 -0.59
CA ALA A 125 39.84 -8.27 -0.92
C ALA A 125 39.53 -7.44 -2.17
N GLY A 126 40.35 -6.42 -2.41
CA GLY A 126 40.12 -5.42 -3.45
C GLY A 126 39.06 -4.38 -3.06
N ILE A 127 38.80 -3.44 -3.97
CA ILE A 127 38.01 -2.24 -3.66
C ILE A 127 37.04 -1.97 -4.82
N PHE A 128 35.75 -1.86 -4.52
CA PHE A 128 34.75 -1.39 -5.47
C PHE A 128 34.86 0.12 -5.68
N ARG A 129 34.71 0.56 -6.93
CA ARG A 129 34.60 1.97 -7.28
C ARG A 129 33.25 2.49 -6.83
N GLU A 130 33.22 3.65 -6.16
CA GLU A 130 31.98 4.33 -5.78
C GLU A 130 31.24 4.86 -7.02
N LEU A 131 30.01 4.38 -7.24
CA LEU A 131 29.12 4.79 -8.34
C LEU A 131 27.71 5.18 -7.82
N GLY A 132 27.56 5.42 -6.52
CA GLY A 132 26.29 5.73 -5.88
C GLY A 132 25.46 4.48 -5.57
N SER A 133 24.50 4.62 -4.65
CA SER A 133 23.56 3.53 -4.29
C SER A 133 22.62 3.07 -5.41
N HIS A 134 22.70 3.70 -6.59
CA HIS A 134 21.92 3.39 -7.80
C HIS A 134 22.79 2.98 -9.00
N ASP A 135 24.11 2.87 -8.83
CA ASP A 135 25.09 2.54 -9.88
C ASP A 135 25.18 3.54 -11.05
N ASP A 136 24.62 4.76 -10.89
CA ASP A 136 24.48 5.78 -11.94
C ASP A 136 25.54 6.90 -11.87
N GLY A 137 26.56 6.70 -11.05
CA GLY A 137 27.61 7.68 -10.76
C GLY A 137 27.18 8.83 -9.84
N ARG A 138 25.93 8.83 -9.32
CA ARG A 138 25.41 9.92 -8.49
C ARG A 138 25.31 9.50 -7.02
N THR A 139 25.92 10.30 -6.15
CA THR A 139 25.95 10.03 -4.70
C THR A 139 24.91 10.81 -3.91
N ASN A 140 24.03 11.57 -4.58
CA ASN A 140 22.98 12.37 -3.94
C ASN A 140 21.92 11.53 -3.22
N TYR A 141 21.79 10.24 -3.59
CA TYR A 141 20.91 9.28 -2.90
C TYR A 141 21.65 8.42 -1.86
N GLY A 142 22.91 8.77 -1.56
CA GLY A 142 23.81 8.05 -0.68
C GLY A 142 24.88 7.27 -1.43
N ALA A 143 26.02 7.07 -0.77
CA ALA A 143 27.10 6.24 -1.24
C ALA A 143 26.65 4.78 -1.39
N GLY A 144 27.12 4.12 -2.44
CA GLY A 144 26.95 2.68 -2.65
C GLY A 144 27.99 1.88 -1.88
N THR A 145 29.21 2.38 -1.74
CA THR A 145 30.31 1.65 -1.11
C THR A 145 30.32 1.78 0.42
N GLY A 146 30.84 0.76 1.09
CA GLY A 146 31.11 0.74 2.52
C GLY A 146 32.33 -0.13 2.84
N CYS A 147 32.73 -0.21 4.10
CA CYS A 147 33.84 -1.05 4.55
C CYS A 147 35.16 -0.78 3.79
N GLY A 148 35.51 0.49 3.58
CA GLY A 148 36.70 0.87 2.80
C GLY A 148 36.61 0.49 1.31
N GLY A 149 35.40 0.25 0.80
CA GLY A 149 35.13 -0.18 -0.57
C GLY A 149 35.10 -1.70 -0.77
N ALA A 150 35.27 -2.50 0.28
CA ALA A 150 35.11 -3.96 0.21
C ALA A 150 33.63 -4.41 0.16
N ARG A 151 32.69 -3.49 0.37
CA ARG A 151 31.24 -3.73 0.37
C ARG A 151 30.55 -2.75 -0.57
N TYR A 152 29.54 -3.22 -1.28
CA TYR A 152 28.66 -2.39 -2.10
C TYR A 152 27.19 -2.69 -1.81
N ASN A 153 26.41 -1.64 -1.57
CA ASN A 153 24.98 -1.67 -1.30
C ASN A 153 24.24 -0.98 -2.45
N LEU A 154 23.46 -1.75 -3.20
CA LEU A 154 22.60 -1.23 -4.26
C LEU A 154 21.13 -1.26 -3.84
N ARG A 155 20.50 -0.10 -4.00
CA ARG A 155 19.07 0.09 -3.76
C ARG A 155 18.26 -0.09 -5.04
N GLU A 156 18.84 0.29 -6.18
CA GLU A 156 18.20 0.11 -7.47
C GLU A 156 18.28 -1.36 -7.91
N SER A 157 17.18 -1.87 -8.47
CA SER A 157 17.06 -3.27 -8.87
C SER A 157 17.52 -3.47 -10.32
N TRP A 158 18.58 -4.27 -10.49
CA TRP A 158 19.13 -4.61 -11.80
C TRP A 158 19.15 -6.11 -12.00
N ARG A 159 18.78 -6.58 -13.19
CA ARG A 159 18.87 -8.00 -13.54
C ARG A 159 20.32 -8.42 -13.74
N THR A 160 21.12 -7.53 -14.31
CA THR A 160 22.56 -7.68 -14.43
C THR A 160 23.21 -6.40 -13.92
N THR A 161 24.02 -6.50 -12.87
CA THR A 161 24.74 -5.37 -12.30
C THR A 161 26.19 -5.41 -12.73
N LEU A 162 26.74 -4.24 -13.08
CA LEU A 162 28.09 -4.08 -13.61
C LEU A 162 28.95 -3.28 -12.64
N LEU A 163 29.51 -3.96 -11.64
CA LEU A 163 30.31 -3.31 -10.61
C LEU A 163 31.77 -3.19 -11.04
N VAL A 164 32.34 -2.00 -10.93
CA VAL A 164 33.77 -1.80 -11.16
C VAL A 164 34.53 -2.12 -9.89
N TRP A 165 35.46 -3.07 -9.98
CA TRP A 165 36.25 -3.58 -8.87
C TRP A 165 37.74 -3.57 -9.20
N THR A 166 38.54 -2.98 -8.32
CA THR A 166 40.00 -3.00 -8.40
C THR A 166 40.54 -4.18 -7.62
N ALA A 167 41.21 -5.09 -8.34
CA ALA A 167 41.79 -6.29 -7.75
C ALA A 167 42.96 -5.98 -6.80
N PRO A 168 43.16 -6.78 -5.74
CA PRO A 168 44.35 -6.65 -4.92
C PRO A 168 45.62 -6.97 -5.74
N GLU A 169 46.76 -6.42 -5.34
CA GLU A 169 48.06 -6.72 -5.96
C GLU A 169 48.55 -8.14 -5.61
N THR A 170 48.07 -8.68 -4.49
CA THR A 170 48.41 -10.00 -3.97
C THR A 170 47.72 -11.12 -4.77
N ALA A 171 48.43 -12.23 -4.95
CA ALA A 171 47.92 -13.42 -5.62
C ALA A 171 47.03 -14.29 -4.70
N GLU A 172 46.00 -13.68 -4.11
CA GLU A 172 45.06 -14.38 -3.24
C GLU A 172 43.79 -14.86 -3.97
N THR A 173 42.96 -15.64 -3.29
CA THR A 173 41.63 -15.98 -3.80
C THR A 173 40.62 -14.99 -3.24
N VAL A 174 39.88 -14.33 -4.12
CA VAL A 174 38.86 -13.35 -3.73
C VAL A 174 37.50 -14.02 -3.77
N ARG A 175 36.78 -13.99 -2.64
CA ARG A 175 35.39 -14.44 -2.56
C ARG A 175 34.47 -13.23 -2.65
N PHE A 176 33.52 -13.30 -3.57
CA PHE A 176 32.39 -12.40 -3.66
C PHE A 176 31.16 -13.09 -3.08
N LYS A 177 30.43 -12.41 -2.20
CA LYS A 177 29.17 -12.90 -1.65
C LYS A 177 28.09 -11.87 -1.87
N VAL A 178 26.97 -12.30 -2.43
CA VAL A 178 25.80 -11.47 -2.69
C VAL A 178 24.66 -11.91 -1.79
N THR A 179 23.96 -10.95 -1.20
CA THR A 179 22.61 -11.13 -0.64
C THR A 179 21.65 -10.19 -1.34
N THR A 180 20.56 -10.72 -1.86
CA THR A 180 19.50 -9.95 -2.54
C THR A 180 18.14 -10.21 -1.92
N ALA A 181 17.27 -9.21 -1.99
CA ALA A 181 15.84 -9.35 -1.73
C ALA A 181 15.08 -8.36 -2.61
N THR A 182 13.86 -8.72 -2.97
CA THR A 182 12.99 -7.87 -3.81
C THR A 182 12.39 -6.67 -3.06
N GLY A 183 12.59 -6.58 -1.73
CA GLY A 183 11.92 -5.57 -0.90
C GLY A 183 10.40 -5.77 -0.81
N LYS A 184 9.88 -6.93 -1.23
CA LYS A 184 8.43 -7.26 -1.19
C LYS A 184 8.09 -8.34 -0.15
N HIS A 185 9.07 -9.16 0.21
CA HIS A 185 8.92 -10.29 1.13
C HIS A 185 10.06 -10.32 2.14
N GLY A 186 9.90 -11.10 3.21
CA GLY A 186 10.92 -11.27 4.25
C GLY A 186 12.04 -12.25 3.91
N GLY A 187 12.11 -12.78 2.69
CA GLY A 187 13.09 -13.78 2.29
C GLY A 187 14.34 -13.16 1.67
N PHE A 188 15.51 -13.45 2.23
CA PHE A 188 16.80 -13.16 1.59
C PHE A 188 17.22 -14.33 0.70
N ARG A 189 17.84 -14.02 -0.43
CA ARG A 189 18.56 -14.99 -1.26
C ARG A 189 20.03 -14.65 -1.26
N ASN A 190 20.90 -15.66 -1.24
CA ASN A 190 22.32 -15.43 -1.31
C ASN A 190 23.03 -16.40 -2.27
N ASN A 191 24.17 -15.97 -2.77
CA ASN A 191 25.11 -16.85 -3.43
C ASN A 191 26.52 -16.27 -3.28
N ALA A 192 27.54 -17.09 -3.52
CA ALA A 192 28.92 -16.65 -3.50
C ALA A 192 29.74 -17.34 -4.60
N ALA A 193 30.73 -16.62 -5.11
CA ALA A 193 31.71 -17.14 -6.05
C ALA A 193 33.12 -16.76 -5.63
N SER A 194 34.09 -17.62 -5.93
CA SER A 194 35.51 -17.38 -5.65
C SER A 194 36.28 -17.29 -6.95
N PHE A 195 37.14 -16.27 -7.05
CA PHE A 195 37.99 -16.02 -8.20
C PHE A 195 39.46 -16.09 -7.78
N VAL A 196 40.29 -16.72 -8.61
CA VAL A 196 41.71 -16.95 -8.33
C VAL A 196 42.58 -15.96 -9.10
N ALA A 197 43.61 -15.43 -8.47
CA ALA A 197 44.61 -14.60 -9.13
C ALA A 197 45.34 -15.35 -10.24
N ASN A 198 45.35 -14.79 -11.45
CA ASN A 198 46.15 -15.27 -12.58
C ASN A 198 46.97 -14.13 -13.20
N GLY A 199 48.25 -14.10 -12.83
CA GLY A 199 49.22 -13.13 -13.35
C GLY A 199 49.57 -13.31 -14.84
N ASN A 200 49.20 -14.45 -15.45
CA ASN A 200 49.45 -14.72 -16.87
C ASN A 200 48.31 -14.26 -17.78
N LEU A 201 47.21 -13.76 -17.23
CA LEU A 201 46.12 -13.25 -18.05
C LEU A 201 46.61 -12.08 -18.93
N PRO A 202 46.14 -12.01 -20.19
CA PRO A 202 46.52 -10.98 -21.14
C PRO A 202 46.19 -9.57 -20.63
N PRO A 203 46.91 -8.53 -21.07
CA PRO A 203 46.51 -7.16 -20.80
C PRO A 203 45.17 -6.83 -21.48
N PRO A 204 44.42 -5.84 -20.95
CA PRO A 204 43.14 -5.40 -21.52
C PRO A 204 43.26 -5.12 -23.03
N GLY A 205 42.36 -5.69 -23.83
CA GLY A 205 42.32 -5.46 -25.29
C GLY A 205 43.17 -6.38 -26.18
N SER A 206 43.78 -7.44 -25.63
CA SER A 206 44.47 -8.47 -26.43
C SER A 206 43.66 -9.77 -26.51
N THR A 207 42.90 -9.96 -27.59
CA THR A 207 41.95 -11.08 -27.71
C THR A 207 42.58 -12.32 -28.37
N PRO A 208 42.32 -13.54 -27.85
CA PRO A 208 42.30 -14.76 -28.65
C PRO A 208 40.97 -14.88 -29.42
N ALA A 209 41.01 -15.37 -30.65
CA ALA A 209 39.82 -15.57 -31.47
C ALA A 209 38.80 -16.52 -30.78
N GLY A 210 37.54 -16.07 -30.62
CA GLY A 210 36.45 -16.88 -30.04
C GLY A 210 35.83 -16.35 -28.74
N ALA A 211 36.07 -15.11 -28.34
CA ALA A 211 35.44 -14.52 -27.15
C ALA A 211 33.91 -14.53 -27.25
N PRO A 212 33.18 -14.91 -26.18
CA PRO A 212 31.72 -14.83 -26.16
C PRO A 212 31.27 -13.37 -26.37
N PRO A 213 30.07 -13.13 -26.94
CA PRO A 213 29.53 -11.77 -26.97
C PRO A 213 29.52 -11.21 -25.55
N GLY A 214 29.80 -9.91 -25.44
CA GLY A 214 29.71 -9.18 -24.18
C GLY A 214 28.40 -9.46 -23.48
N PRO A 215 28.33 -9.34 -22.13
CA PRO A 215 27.06 -9.44 -21.46
C PRO A 215 26.13 -8.44 -22.19
N PRO A 216 24.91 -8.87 -22.57
CA PRO A 216 23.99 -7.93 -23.19
C PRO A 216 23.94 -6.70 -22.29
N ALA A 217 23.90 -5.49 -22.88
CA ALA A 217 23.53 -4.30 -22.12
C ALA A 217 22.43 -4.74 -21.20
N SER A 218 22.69 -4.72 -19.88
CA SER A 218 21.60 -4.96 -18.97
C SER A 218 20.69 -3.82 -19.32
N GLY A 219 19.57 -4.09 -20.00
CA GLY A 219 18.43 -3.24 -19.76
C GLY A 219 18.42 -3.08 -18.25
N SER A 220 18.18 -1.88 -17.77
CA SER A 220 17.68 -1.80 -16.42
C SER A 220 16.65 -2.92 -16.24
N GLY A 221 16.33 -3.24 -15.00
CA GLY A 221 14.90 -3.40 -14.85
C GLY A 221 14.17 -2.11 -15.32
N SER A 222 14.28 -1.65 -16.57
CA SER A 222 13.10 -1.57 -17.38
C SER A 222 12.55 -2.99 -17.36
N VAL A 223 11.86 -3.29 -16.24
CA VAL A 223 10.41 -3.37 -16.28
C VAL A 223 10.04 -2.88 -17.66
N HIS A 224 9.75 -3.84 -18.54
CA HIS A 224 8.96 -3.53 -19.71
C HIS A 224 8.04 -2.37 -19.33
N ASP A 225 7.74 -1.48 -20.26
CA ASP A 225 6.55 -0.65 -20.11
C ASP A 225 5.25 -1.52 -19.99
N GLU A 226 5.33 -2.78 -19.56
CA GLU A 226 4.40 -3.42 -18.65
C GLU A 226 4.40 -2.64 -17.34
N GLY A 227 3.85 -1.43 -17.41
CA GLY A 227 3.37 -0.74 -16.22
C GLY A 227 2.55 -1.69 -15.36
N MET A 228 2.56 -1.43 -14.05
CA MET A 228 1.79 -2.16 -13.02
C MET A 228 0.55 -2.82 -13.61
N ASN A 229 0.42 -4.15 -13.41
CA ASN A 229 -0.67 -4.96 -13.95
C ASN A 229 -1.98 -4.16 -13.99
N GLY A 230 -2.62 -4.09 -15.16
CA GLY A 230 -3.80 -3.26 -15.37
C GLY A 230 -4.91 -3.52 -14.34
N LYS A 231 -4.97 -4.72 -13.76
CA LYS A 231 -5.88 -5.07 -12.66
C LYS A 231 -5.53 -4.36 -11.35
N PHE A 232 -4.25 -4.19 -11.00
CA PHE A 232 -3.83 -3.37 -9.86
C PHE A 232 -4.13 -1.89 -10.07
N VAL A 233 -3.93 -1.39 -11.29
CA VAL A 233 -4.30 0.00 -11.65
C VAL A 233 -5.81 0.19 -11.51
N ALA A 234 -6.60 -0.72 -12.07
CA ALA A 234 -8.05 -0.71 -11.97
C ALA A 234 -8.51 -0.82 -10.51
N HIS A 235 -7.93 -1.73 -9.73
CA HIS A 235 -8.15 -1.83 -8.28
C HIS A 235 -7.98 -0.47 -7.58
N GLY A 236 -6.86 0.21 -7.83
CA GLY A 236 -6.60 1.53 -7.24
C GLY A 236 -7.68 2.56 -7.59
N TRP A 237 -8.12 2.62 -8.84
CA TRP A 237 -9.19 3.53 -9.28
C TRP A 237 -10.55 3.18 -8.66
N PHE A 238 -10.92 1.89 -8.62
CA PHE A 238 -12.16 1.44 -7.98
C PHE A 238 -12.16 1.74 -6.48
N MET A 239 -11.04 1.53 -5.79
CA MET A 239 -10.90 1.85 -4.37
C MET A 239 -10.95 3.36 -4.11
N ALA A 240 -10.30 4.18 -4.95
CA ALA A 240 -10.37 5.63 -4.84
C ALA A 240 -11.80 6.14 -5.07
N ALA A 241 -12.48 5.68 -6.13
CA ALA A 241 -13.87 6.05 -6.40
C ALA A 241 -14.80 5.65 -5.24
N ALA A 242 -14.61 4.46 -4.67
CA ALA A 242 -15.41 3.96 -3.55
C ALA A 242 -15.14 4.74 -2.25
N TRP A 243 -13.90 4.70 -1.77
CA TRP A 243 -13.53 5.11 -0.41
C TRP A 243 -13.11 6.57 -0.29
N ALA A 244 -12.62 7.20 -1.36
CA ALA A 244 -12.30 8.62 -1.34
C ALA A 244 -13.49 9.50 -1.75
N VAL A 245 -14.40 8.99 -2.60
CA VAL A 245 -15.51 9.77 -3.15
C VAL A 245 -16.87 9.25 -2.70
N MET A 246 -17.35 8.13 -3.24
CA MET A 246 -18.75 7.73 -3.11
C MET A 246 -19.21 7.51 -1.67
N ILE A 247 -18.47 6.73 -0.88
CA ILE A 247 -18.81 6.42 0.51
C ILE A 247 -18.74 7.69 1.38
N PRO A 248 -17.66 8.50 1.35
CA PRO A 248 -17.63 9.78 2.06
C PRO A 248 -18.78 10.72 1.71
N PHE A 249 -19.12 10.88 0.42
CA PHE A 249 -20.28 11.70 0.02
C PHE A 249 -21.60 11.10 0.51
N GLY A 250 -21.73 9.77 0.51
CA GLY A 250 -22.85 9.06 1.12
C GLY A 250 -22.98 9.36 2.62
N ILE A 251 -21.88 9.37 3.37
CA ILE A 251 -21.86 9.75 4.80
C ILE A 251 -22.21 11.23 4.97
N PHE A 252 -21.66 12.11 4.14
CA PHE A 252 -21.93 13.55 4.18
C PHE A 252 -23.40 13.86 3.89
N SER A 253 -24.04 13.16 2.96
CA SER A 253 -25.48 13.33 2.72
C SER A 253 -26.30 13.04 3.98
N ALA A 254 -25.99 11.97 4.72
CA ALA A 254 -26.68 11.65 5.97
C ALA A 254 -26.44 12.70 7.08
N ARG A 255 -25.28 13.36 7.07
CA ARG A 255 -24.92 14.36 8.09
C ARG A 255 -25.41 15.78 7.77
N TYR A 256 -25.29 16.19 6.51
CA TYR A 256 -25.41 17.58 6.08
C TYR A 256 -26.61 17.85 5.18
N ALA A 257 -27.05 16.88 4.38
CA ALA A 257 -28.25 17.06 3.56
C ALA A 257 -29.54 16.89 4.37
N ARG A 258 -29.49 16.30 5.57
CA ARG A 258 -30.69 16.19 6.41
C ARG A 258 -31.07 17.56 7.01
N SER A 259 -32.26 18.05 6.69
CA SER A 259 -32.83 19.26 7.32
C SER A 259 -32.99 19.07 8.83
N PRO A 260 -32.65 20.10 9.64
CA PRO A 260 -33.08 20.15 11.02
C PRO A 260 -34.62 20.18 11.12
N PRO A 261 -35.19 19.67 12.22
CA PRO A 261 -36.61 19.82 12.54
C PRO A 261 -36.96 21.31 12.66
N GLY A 262 -38.11 21.72 12.13
CA GLY A 262 -38.53 23.13 12.12
C GLY A 262 -37.64 24.08 11.30
N ALA A 263 -36.70 23.58 10.50
CA ALA A 263 -35.88 24.44 9.65
C ALA A 263 -36.72 25.09 8.54
N PRO A 264 -36.58 26.40 8.30
CA PRO A 264 -37.29 27.06 7.22
C PRO A 264 -36.94 26.45 5.85
N PRO A 265 -37.84 26.55 4.86
CA PRO A 265 -37.58 26.08 3.50
C PRO A 265 -36.24 26.60 3.00
N SER A 266 -35.48 25.74 2.32
CA SER A 266 -34.17 26.17 1.82
C SER A 266 -34.33 27.30 0.79
N ARG A 267 -33.30 28.14 0.64
CA ARG A 267 -33.33 29.27 -0.31
C ARG A 267 -33.35 28.86 -1.79
N SER A 268 -33.15 27.57 -2.11
CA SER A 268 -33.15 27.09 -3.49
C SER A 268 -33.76 25.70 -3.63
N ASP A 269 -34.54 25.48 -4.69
CA ASP A 269 -35.21 24.21 -4.96
C ASP A 269 -34.24 23.02 -5.07
N ALA A 270 -33.01 23.26 -5.52
CA ALA A 270 -31.96 22.26 -5.59
C ALA A 270 -31.55 21.74 -4.20
N VAL A 271 -31.38 22.64 -3.22
CA VAL A 271 -31.01 22.26 -1.85
C VAL A 271 -32.15 21.52 -1.18
N GLU A 272 -33.39 21.94 -1.42
CA GLU A 272 -34.59 21.29 -0.90
C GLU A 272 -34.76 19.87 -1.48
N THR A 273 -34.50 19.70 -2.78
CA THR A 273 -34.54 18.38 -3.44
C THR A 273 -33.50 17.43 -2.84
N VAL A 274 -32.27 17.89 -2.63
CA VAL A 274 -31.21 17.11 -1.98
C VAL A 274 -31.59 16.78 -0.53
N ARG A 275 -32.21 17.73 0.18
CA ARG A 275 -32.71 17.52 1.54
C ARG A 275 -33.77 16.42 1.61
N ARG A 276 -34.76 16.43 0.74
CA ARG A 276 -35.79 15.37 0.69
C ARG A 276 -35.22 14.02 0.24
N GLY A 277 -34.23 14.05 -0.64
CA GLY A 277 -33.58 12.86 -1.20
C GLY A 277 -32.46 12.25 -0.35
N TRP A 278 -32.09 12.83 0.79
CA TRP A 278 -30.87 12.49 1.54
C TRP A 278 -30.71 10.99 1.82
N PHE A 279 -31.80 10.30 2.19
CA PHE A 279 -31.75 8.89 2.56
C PHE A 279 -31.48 8.01 1.34
N LYS A 280 -32.13 8.30 0.22
CA LYS A 280 -31.87 7.62 -1.05
C LYS A 280 -30.43 7.88 -1.50
N LEU A 281 -29.97 9.13 -1.42
CA LEU A 281 -28.61 9.50 -1.77
C LEU A 281 -27.57 8.73 -0.93
N HIS A 282 -27.78 8.64 0.38
CA HIS A 282 -26.95 7.85 1.29
C HIS A 282 -26.91 6.38 0.87
N VAL A 283 -28.06 5.75 0.64
CA VAL A 283 -28.13 4.32 0.27
C VAL A 283 -27.46 4.08 -1.09
N TRP A 284 -27.77 4.88 -2.11
CA TRP A 284 -27.22 4.69 -3.46
C TRP A 284 -25.71 4.88 -3.50
N LEU A 285 -25.20 5.99 -2.95
CA LEU A 285 -23.76 6.27 -2.96
C LEU A 285 -22.97 5.22 -2.21
N ASN A 286 -23.42 4.80 -1.02
CA ASN A 286 -22.74 3.75 -0.26
C ASN A 286 -22.84 2.39 -0.94
N SER A 287 -23.97 2.06 -1.56
CA SER A 287 -24.14 0.78 -2.26
C SER A 287 -23.26 0.70 -3.51
N ILE A 288 -23.27 1.74 -4.35
CA ILE A 288 -22.44 1.79 -5.56
C ILE A 288 -20.96 1.84 -5.17
N GLY A 289 -20.60 2.64 -4.16
CA GLY A 289 -19.23 2.68 -3.63
C GLY A 289 -18.78 1.31 -3.13
N LEU A 290 -19.61 0.60 -2.37
CA LEU A 290 -19.27 -0.74 -1.87
C LEU A 290 -19.15 -1.78 -2.98
N VAL A 291 -20.03 -1.75 -3.99
CA VAL A 291 -19.92 -2.61 -5.18
C VAL A 291 -18.61 -2.33 -5.93
N SER A 292 -18.26 -1.06 -6.13
CA SER A 292 -16.97 -0.65 -6.71
C SER A 292 -15.80 -1.21 -5.90
N ALA A 293 -15.84 -1.11 -4.56
CA ALA A 293 -14.80 -1.65 -3.70
C ALA A 293 -14.69 -3.19 -3.80
N LEU A 294 -15.82 -3.90 -3.91
CA LEU A 294 -15.84 -5.35 -4.11
C LEU A 294 -15.20 -5.75 -5.44
N ILE A 295 -15.55 -5.05 -6.53
CA ILE A 295 -14.94 -5.26 -7.86
C ILE A 295 -13.43 -5.01 -7.78
N GLY A 296 -13.02 -3.89 -7.19
CA GLY A 296 -11.62 -3.57 -6.97
C GLY A 296 -10.90 -4.65 -6.17
N GLY A 297 -11.51 -5.16 -5.10
CA GLY A 297 -10.95 -6.24 -4.28
C GLY A 297 -10.75 -7.54 -5.06
N LEU A 298 -11.72 -7.92 -5.89
CA LEU A 298 -11.62 -9.09 -6.77
C LEU A 298 -10.51 -8.93 -7.83
N LEU A 299 -10.37 -7.74 -8.40
CA LEU A 299 -9.30 -7.45 -9.36
C LEU A 299 -7.91 -7.59 -8.73
N SER A 300 -7.73 -7.07 -7.50
CA SER A 300 -6.49 -7.22 -6.75
C SER A 300 -6.22 -8.68 -6.39
N TYR A 301 -7.23 -9.42 -5.92
CA TYR A 301 -7.11 -10.85 -5.64
C TYR A 301 -6.63 -11.64 -6.87
N SER A 302 -7.28 -11.41 -8.03
CA SER A 302 -6.90 -12.04 -9.29
C SER A 302 -5.49 -11.65 -9.76
N ALA A 303 -5.10 -10.39 -9.58
CA ALA A 303 -3.76 -9.93 -9.95
C ALA A 303 -2.68 -10.56 -9.06
N VAL A 304 -2.92 -10.65 -7.75
CA VAL A 304 -1.99 -11.32 -6.83
C VAL A 304 -1.81 -12.79 -7.19
N GLU A 305 -2.89 -13.49 -7.56
CA GLU A 305 -2.81 -14.89 -7.98
C GLU A 305 -1.97 -15.05 -9.27
N GLU A 306 -2.17 -14.17 -10.25
CA GLU A 306 -1.42 -14.22 -11.51
C GLU A 306 0.07 -13.89 -11.34
N GLU A 307 0.39 -12.93 -10.47
CA GLU A 307 1.76 -12.43 -10.29
C GLU A 307 2.58 -13.28 -9.31
N LEU A 308 1.96 -13.84 -8.27
CA LEU A 308 2.67 -14.58 -7.21
C LEU A 308 2.45 -16.09 -7.25
N GLY A 309 1.29 -16.57 -7.69
CA GLY A 309 0.98 -18.01 -7.87
C GLY A 309 1.16 -18.92 -6.65
N ASP A 310 1.34 -18.35 -5.45
CA ASP A 310 1.71 -19.06 -4.22
C ASP A 310 0.53 -19.28 -3.25
N GLY A 311 -0.67 -18.80 -3.63
CA GLY A 311 -1.91 -18.88 -2.86
C GLY A 311 -1.97 -17.98 -1.62
N MET A 312 -1.00 -17.08 -1.42
CA MET A 312 -0.89 -16.23 -0.21
C MET A 312 -1.26 -14.77 -0.50
N HIS A 313 -2.51 -14.38 -0.18
CA HIS A 313 -3.05 -13.05 -0.54
C HIS A 313 -2.96 -11.94 0.52
N LEU A 314 -2.58 -12.25 1.77
CA LEU A 314 -2.53 -11.30 2.90
C LEU A 314 -1.10 -11.04 3.40
N ARG A 315 -0.19 -10.72 2.48
CA ARG A 315 1.26 -10.55 2.78
C ARG A 315 1.70 -9.09 2.99
N SER A 316 0.80 -8.12 2.88
CA SER A 316 1.12 -6.70 3.04
C SER A 316 0.17 -6.02 4.03
N ALA A 317 0.67 -4.95 4.67
CA ALA A 317 -0.15 -4.09 5.51
C ALA A 317 -1.36 -3.54 4.74
N HIS A 318 -1.16 -3.16 3.46
CA HIS A 318 -2.25 -2.72 2.59
C HIS A 318 -3.34 -3.78 2.44
N ALA A 319 -2.99 -5.01 2.05
CA ALA A 319 -3.98 -6.08 1.84
C ALA A 319 -4.78 -6.35 3.12
N TYR A 320 -4.10 -6.30 4.27
CA TYR A 320 -4.71 -6.49 5.57
C TYR A 320 -5.72 -5.38 5.93
N TRP A 321 -5.28 -4.11 5.90
CA TRP A 321 -6.17 -2.98 6.19
C TRP A 321 -7.30 -2.85 5.17
N GLY A 322 -7.02 -3.18 3.90
CA GLY A 322 -8.00 -3.21 2.82
C GLY A 322 -9.10 -4.24 3.07
N VAL A 323 -8.75 -5.48 3.43
CA VAL A 323 -9.74 -6.51 3.77
C VAL A 323 -10.53 -6.15 5.03
N ALA A 324 -9.87 -5.66 6.09
CA ALA A 324 -10.57 -5.22 7.29
C ALA A 324 -11.59 -4.10 6.99
N THR A 325 -11.18 -3.12 6.17
CA THR A 325 -12.06 -2.04 5.68
C THR A 325 -13.24 -2.59 4.89
N LEU A 326 -12.99 -3.51 3.96
CA LEU A 326 -14.03 -4.10 3.11
C LEU A 326 -15.04 -4.90 3.94
N LEU A 327 -14.58 -5.68 4.92
CA LEU A 327 -15.45 -6.44 5.83
C LEU A 327 -16.34 -5.52 6.66
N LEU A 328 -15.79 -4.42 7.21
CA LEU A 328 -16.60 -3.42 7.91
C LEU A 328 -17.57 -2.69 6.98
N GLY A 329 -17.18 -2.48 5.72
CA GLY A 329 -18.02 -1.92 4.66
C GLY A 329 -19.22 -2.81 4.33
N ILE A 330 -18.99 -4.10 4.06
CA ILE A 330 -20.04 -5.13 3.83
C ILE A 330 -20.94 -5.28 5.05
N ASN A 331 -20.38 -5.13 6.25
CA ASN A 331 -21.17 -5.19 7.45
C ASN A 331 -22.24 -4.09 7.52
N GLN A 332 -22.02 -2.90 6.92
CA GLN A 332 -22.99 -1.80 6.99
C GLN A 332 -24.37 -2.16 6.40
N PRO A 333 -24.50 -2.65 5.15
CA PRO A 333 -25.79 -3.06 4.61
C PRO A 333 -26.36 -4.30 5.32
N LEU A 334 -25.51 -5.24 5.76
CA LEU A 334 -25.97 -6.40 6.54
C LEU A 334 -26.63 -5.96 7.85
N ASN A 335 -25.99 -5.05 8.58
CA ASN A 335 -26.51 -4.44 9.79
C ASN A 335 -27.79 -3.62 9.51
N ALA A 336 -27.89 -2.98 8.34
CA ALA A 336 -29.07 -2.22 7.92
C ALA A 336 -30.33 -3.08 7.73
N PHE A 337 -30.22 -4.38 7.43
CA PHE A 337 -31.40 -5.27 7.40
C PHE A 337 -32.03 -5.49 8.77
N THR A 338 -31.23 -5.36 9.85
CA THR A 338 -31.71 -5.47 11.23
C THR A 338 -32.16 -4.13 11.82
N ARG A 339 -32.19 -3.08 11.00
CA ARG A 339 -32.57 -1.72 11.40
C ARG A 339 -33.97 -1.73 12.02
N PRO A 340 -34.12 -1.40 13.32
CA PRO A 340 -35.43 -1.33 13.95
C PRO A 340 -36.32 -0.27 13.28
N PRO A 341 -37.65 -0.37 13.35
CA PRO A 341 -38.57 0.60 12.74
C PRO A 341 -38.24 2.04 13.13
N ALA A 342 -38.49 2.97 12.19
CA ALA A 342 -38.47 4.38 12.52
C ALA A 342 -39.66 4.69 13.46
N PRO A 343 -39.48 5.62 14.42
CA PRO A 343 -40.62 6.09 15.23
C PRO A 343 -41.69 6.70 14.33
N GLY A 344 -42.97 6.49 14.66
CA GLY A 344 -44.08 7.21 14.02
C GLY A 344 -44.08 8.70 14.40
N PRO A 345 -44.91 9.53 13.75
CA PRO A 345 -45.05 10.95 14.10
C PRO A 345 -45.42 11.12 15.59
N GLY A 346 -44.61 11.88 16.33
CA GLY A 346 -44.81 12.12 17.77
C GLY A 346 -44.41 10.96 18.69
N GLU A 347 -43.91 9.83 18.17
CA GLU A 347 -43.46 8.71 18.99
C GLU A 347 -41.98 8.84 19.39
N GLU A 348 -41.67 8.45 20.62
CA GLU A 348 -40.28 8.35 21.04
C GLU A 348 -39.57 7.18 20.35
N LYS A 349 -38.31 7.42 19.96
CA LYS A 349 -37.44 6.37 19.42
C LYS A 349 -37.18 5.27 20.44
N SER A 350 -37.42 4.02 20.03
CA SER A 350 -37.11 2.83 20.83
C SER A 350 -35.63 2.73 21.23
N LYS A 351 -35.36 2.12 22.40
CA LYS A 351 -34.00 1.88 22.89
C LYS A 351 -33.15 1.07 21.90
N GLU A 352 -33.78 0.09 21.23
CA GLU A 352 -33.16 -0.75 20.20
C GLU A 352 -32.70 0.09 19.02
N ARG A 353 -33.55 1.01 18.53
CA ARG A 353 -33.20 1.90 17.43
C ARG A 353 -32.05 2.83 17.79
N ARG A 354 -32.04 3.39 19.00
CA ARG A 354 -30.93 4.22 19.50
C ARG A 354 -29.61 3.45 19.56
N ARG A 355 -29.65 2.20 20.05
CA ARG A 355 -28.46 1.33 20.10
C ARG A 355 -27.94 1.00 18.71
N TRP A 356 -28.84 0.60 17.80
CA TRP A 356 -28.50 0.30 16.40
C TRP A 356 -27.80 1.50 15.73
N GLU A 357 -28.33 2.72 15.89
CA GLU A 357 -27.73 3.93 15.31
C GLU A 357 -26.31 4.21 15.84
N LYS A 358 -26.06 3.98 17.14
CA LYS A 358 -24.73 4.14 17.72
C LYS A 358 -23.74 3.13 17.14
N VAL A 359 -24.14 1.86 17.06
CA VAL A 359 -23.28 0.79 16.52
C VAL A 359 -23.01 1.01 15.04
N HIS A 360 -24.05 1.25 14.23
CA HIS A 360 -23.92 1.53 12.80
C HIS A 360 -22.96 2.71 12.54
N ARG A 361 -23.12 3.80 13.30
CA ARG A 361 -22.24 4.97 13.19
C ARG A 361 -20.80 4.67 13.60
N PHE A 362 -20.61 3.96 14.71
CA PHE A 362 -19.27 3.60 15.19
C PHE A 362 -18.52 2.73 14.17
N LEU A 363 -19.18 1.71 13.63
CA LEU A 363 -18.59 0.82 12.63
C LEU A 363 -18.32 1.55 11.31
N ALA A 364 -19.19 2.49 10.90
CA ALA A 364 -18.95 3.33 9.74
C ALA A 364 -17.71 4.23 9.93
N TRP A 365 -17.53 4.81 11.12
CA TRP A 365 -16.33 5.59 11.44
C TRP A 365 -15.07 4.72 11.43
N ALA A 366 -15.13 3.51 12.02
CA ALA A 366 -14.01 2.58 12.00
C ALA A 366 -13.64 2.20 10.56
N ALA A 367 -14.62 1.85 9.72
CA ALA A 367 -14.41 1.55 8.30
C ALA A 367 -13.73 2.72 7.56
N LEU A 368 -14.20 3.95 7.80
CA LEU A 368 -13.62 5.14 7.17
C LEU A 368 -12.17 5.36 7.61
N MET A 369 -11.84 5.21 8.91
CA MET A 369 -10.47 5.36 9.40
C MET A 369 -9.54 4.29 8.84
N LEU A 370 -9.99 3.02 8.82
CA LEU A 370 -9.19 1.94 8.22
C LEU A 370 -8.99 2.15 6.72
N SER A 371 -9.98 2.69 6.01
CA SER A 371 -9.86 3.00 4.58
C SER A 371 -8.77 4.02 4.29
N ILE A 372 -8.55 4.98 5.20
CA ILE A 372 -7.47 5.98 5.05
C ILE A 372 -6.11 5.29 5.14
N VAL A 373 -5.93 4.41 6.15
CA VAL A 373 -4.69 3.64 6.32
C VAL A 373 -4.47 2.68 5.15
N ALA A 374 -5.53 2.03 4.67
CA ALA A 374 -5.46 1.13 3.52
C ALA A 374 -5.07 1.87 2.23
N MET A 375 -5.59 3.08 2.01
CA MET A 375 -5.24 3.90 0.84
C MET A 375 -3.78 4.38 0.89
N ASP A 376 -3.31 4.87 2.05
CA ASP A 376 -1.93 5.34 2.22
C ASP A 376 -0.92 4.21 2.03
N THR A 377 -1.10 3.08 2.72
CA THR A 377 -0.25 1.89 2.55
C THR A 377 -0.37 1.27 1.15
N GLY A 378 -1.50 1.47 0.45
CA GLY A 378 -1.70 1.00 -0.92
C GLY A 378 -0.96 1.82 -1.96
N THR A 379 -0.93 3.15 -1.82
CA THR A 379 -0.14 4.01 -2.70
C THR A 379 1.35 3.82 -2.45
N GLU A 380 1.77 3.59 -1.21
CA GLU A 380 3.15 3.20 -0.86
C GLU A 380 3.53 1.85 -1.50
N ALA A 381 2.66 0.83 -1.41
CA ALA A 381 2.88 -0.44 -2.08
C ALA A 381 2.97 -0.27 -3.61
N ALA A 382 2.13 0.57 -4.21
CA ALA A 382 2.24 0.87 -5.64
C ALA A 382 3.60 1.51 -6.01
N MET A 383 4.13 2.37 -5.13
CA MET A 383 5.42 3.03 -5.33
C MET A 383 6.60 2.05 -5.20
N ASN A 384 6.62 1.27 -4.12
CA ASN A 384 7.80 0.57 -3.65
C ASN A 384 7.79 -0.92 -4.00
N VAL A 385 6.61 -1.50 -4.27
CA VAL A 385 6.41 -2.95 -4.46
C VAL A 385 5.97 -3.24 -5.89
N TRP A 386 5.05 -2.48 -6.47
CA TRP A 386 4.44 -2.83 -7.77
C TRP A 386 4.97 -2.04 -8.97
N GLY A 387 6.14 -1.41 -8.84
CA GLY A 387 6.86 -0.81 -9.96
C GLY A 387 6.24 0.48 -10.51
N ALA A 388 5.40 1.18 -9.75
CA ALA A 388 4.78 2.44 -10.15
C ALA A 388 5.22 3.64 -9.29
N PRO A 389 6.52 3.94 -9.12
CA PRO A 389 7.01 4.97 -8.19
C PRO A 389 6.49 6.37 -8.52
N LYS A 390 6.45 6.76 -9.81
CA LYS A 390 5.93 8.07 -10.24
C LYS A 390 4.41 8.17 -10.04
N GLY A 391 3.68 7.15 -10.50
CA GLY A 391 2.21 7.09 -10.42
C GLY A 391 1.72 7.02 -8.98
N GLY A 392 2.32 6.15 -8.17
CA GLY A 392 2.00 5.98 -6.76
C GLY A 392 2.32 7.23 -5.94
N LYS A 393 3.46 7.92 -6.18
CA LYS A 393 3.78 9.18 -5.49
C LYS A 393 2.78 10.29 -5.84
N ALA A 394 2.43 10.43 -7.12
CA ALA A 394 1.41 11.38 -7.56
C ALA A 394 0.04 11.06 -6.93
N ALA A 395 -0.37 9.79 -6.93
CA ALA A 395 -1.61 9.33 -6.32
C ALA A 395 -1.64 9.57 -4.80
N ASN A 396 -0.55 9.29 -4.08
CA ASN A 396 -0.47 9.55 -2.64
C ASN A 396 -0.58 11.05 -2.33
N SER A 397 0.15 11.87 -3.11
CA SER A 397 0.14 13.33 -2.94
C SER A 397 -1.25 13.91 -3.20
N ALA A 398 -1.92 13.43 -4.26
CA ALA A 398 -3.30 13.79 -4.59
C ALA A 398 -4.28 13.32 -3.51
N TYR A 399 -4.10 12.12 -2.97
CA TYR A 399 -4.94 11.58 -1.90
C TYR A 399 -4.80 12.36 -0.60
N ILE A 400 -3.58 12.69 -0.17
CA ILE A 400 -3.32 13.53 1.00
C ILE A 400 -3.96 14.92 0.82
N ALA A 401 -3.76 15.55 -0.34
CA ALA A 401 -4.41 16.82 -0.66
C ALA A 401 -5.94 16.71 -0.61
N TRP A 402 -6.51 15.62 -1.15
CA TRP A 402 -7.93 15.32 -1.09
C TRP A 402 -8.44 15.19 0.35
N VAL A 403 -7.75 14.45 1.21
CA VAL A 403 -8.12 14.31 2.63
C VAL A 403 -8.14 15.68 3.32
N TRP A 404 -7.13 16.51 3.09
CA TRP A 404 -7.11 17.88 3.64
C TRP A 404 -8.25 18.75 3.12
N MET A 405 -8.57 18.65 1.82
CA MET A 405 -9.73 19.35 1.24
C MET A 405 -11.05 18.89 1.86
N VAL A 406 -11.24 17.58 2.07
CA VAL A 406 -12.43 17.01 2.72
C VAL A 406 -12.53 17.47 4.17
N LEU A 407 -11.43 17.47 4.92
CA LEU A 407 -11.38 17.98 6.30
C LEU A 407 -11.74 19.48 6.35
N LEU A 408 -11.18 20.29 5.45
CA LEU A 408 -11.50 21.70 5.35
C LEU A 408 -12.98 21.92 5.00
N ALA A 409 -13.51 21.21 4.02
CA ALA A 409 -14.92 21.27 3.64
C ALA A 409 -15.84 20.87 4.80
N THR A 410 -15.46 19.84 5.57
CA THR A 410 -16.16 19.42 6.79
C THR A 410 -16.18 20.54 7.83
N CYS A 411 -15.02 21.16 8.11
CA CYS A 411 -14.92 22.28 9.04
C CYS A 411 -15.80 23.46 8.61
N ILE A 412 -15.78 23.82 7.32
CA ILE A 412 -16.62 24.89 6.76
C ILE A 412 -18.11 24.53 6.93
N ALA A 413 -18.52 23.31 6.60
CA ALA A 413 -19.89 22.85 6.75
C ALA A 413 -20.36 22.87 8.22
N GLU A 414 -19.48 22.48 9.16
CA GLU A 414 -19.77 22.59 10.60
C GLU A 414 -19.92 24.04 11.05
N VAL A 415 -19.06 24.96 10.58
CA VAL A 415 -19.17 26.40 10.90
C VAL A 415 -20.48 26.98 10.36
N PHE A 416 -20.88 26.63 9.14
CA PHE A 416 -22.16 27.08 8.58
C PHE A 416 -23.35 26.56 9.37
N ARG A 417 -23.36 25.26 9.71
CA ARG A 417 -24.40 24.69 10.57
C ARG A 417 -24.44 25.33 11.94
N TRP A 418 -23.28 25.59 12.54
CA TRP A 418 -23.19 26.27 13.82
C TRP A 418 -23.83 27.67 13.74
N ARG A 419 -23.50 28.46 12.70
CA ARG A 419 -24.12 29.79 12.46
C ARG A 419 -25.62 29.70 12.22
N GLU A 420 -26.10 28.70 11.49
CA GLU A 420 -27.52 28.48 11.25
C GLU A 420 -28.28 28.22 12.56
N ARG A 421 -27.72 27.38 13.45
CA ARG A 421 -28.31 27.13 14.78
C ARG A 421 -28.37 28.38 15.64
N GLN A 422 -27.31 29.19 15.64
CA GLN A 422 -27.29 30.46 16.37
C GLN A 422 -28.41 31.41 15.90
N ARG A 423 -28.66 31.48 14.58
CA ARG A 423 -29.75 32.29 14.01
C ARG A 423 -31.14 31.77 14.36
N LEU A 424 -31.30 30.45 14.46
CA LEU A 424 -32.57 29.81 14.83
C LEU A 424 -32.82 29.80 16.35
N GLY A 425 -31.92 30.37 17.16
CA GLY A 425 -32.07 30.41 18.62
C GLY A 425 -32.01 29.03 19.28
N ILE A 426 -31.47 28.01 18.60
CA ILE A 426 -31.39 26.64 19.12
C ILE A 426 -30.27 26.59 20.17
N PRO A 427 -30.56 26.30 21.46
CA PRO A 427 -29.57 26.33 22.53
C PRO A 427 -28.39 25.39 22.25
N MET A 428 -27.16 25.90 22.37
CA MET A 428 -25.93 25.11 22.17
C MET A 428 -25.73 24.05 23.27
N TRP A 429 -26.25 24.35 24.46
CA TRP A 429 -26.22 23.53 25.66
C TRP A 429 -27.65 23.48 26.17
N GLY A 430 -28.05 22.35 26.76
CA GLY A 430 -29.43 22.05 27.13
C GLY A 430 -30.14 23.15 27.93
N ASP A 431 -31.45 23.01 28.03
CA ASP A 431 -32.28 23.82 28.92
C ASP A 431 -31.72 23.90 30.35
N ALA A 432 -32.13 24.93 31.10
CA ALA A 432 -31.71 25.19 32.49
C ALA A 432 -31.94 24.02 33.47
N GLU A 433 -32.63 22.97 33.03
CA GLU A 433 -32.98 21.76 33.77
C GLU A 433 -32.12 20.54 33.38
N GLY A 434 -31.19 20.68 32.43
CA GLY A 434 -30.23 19.64 32.06
C GLY A 434 -30.84 18.39 31.41
N ARG A 435 -32.10 18.44 30.97
CA ARG A 435 -32.83 17.26 30.44
C ARG A 435 -32.51 16.98 28.98
N THR A 436 -32.05 17.97 28.23
CA THR A 436 -31.69 17.83 26.82
C THR A 436 -30.24 18.21 26.59
N MET A 437 -29.32 17.30 26.92
CA MET A 437 -27.92 17.50 26.54
C MET A 437 -27.84 17.54 25.01
N ASN A 438 -27.65 18.73 24.40
CA ASN A 438 -27.40 18.91 22.98
C ASN A 438 -25.99 18.37 22.65
N ARG A 439 -25.85 17.05 22.77
CA ARG A 439 -24.61 16.31 22.52
C ARG A 439 -24.39 16.31 21.02
N ASN A 440 -23.53 17.22 20.53
CA ASN A 440 -22.67 17.27 19.32
C ASN A 440 -22.86 16.31 18.11
N PHE A 441 -23.95 15.56 18.02
CA PHE A 441 -24.26 14.52 17.06
C PHE A 441 -25.74 14.16 17.25
N VAL A 442 -26.60 14.98 16.63
CA VAL A 442 -28.08 14.89 16.66
C VAL A 442 -28.55 13.43 16.51
N GLU A 443 -29.27 12.93 17.52
CA GLU A 443 -30.06 11.70 17.44
C GLU A 443 -31.20 11.91 16.42
N LEU A 444 -31.57 10.90 15.62
CA LEU A 444 -32.75 11.00 14.72
C LEU A 444 -34.09 11.03 15.51
N SER A 445 -34.17 11.73 16.65
CA SER A 445 -35.30 11.70 17.60
C SER A 445 -36.24 12.89 17.49
N GLU A 446 -35.97 13.87 16.64
CA GLU A 446 -36.80 15.08 16.51
C GLU A 446 -37.46 15.14 15.13
N ILE A 447 -38.15 14.10 14.69
CA ILE A 447 -38.93 14.18 13.43
C ILE A 447 -40.34 14.62 13.81
N GLU A 448 -40.57 15.93 13.76
CA GLU A 448 -41.92 16.50 13.73
C GLU A 448 -42.65 16.05 12.47
N GLY A 449 -43.97 15.93 12.61
CA GLY A 449 -44.87 15.58 11.53
C GLY A 449 -44.83 16.60 10.40
N GLU A 450 -45.01 16.10 9.19
CA GLU A 450 -46.02 16.57 8.24
C GLU A 450 -46.03 15.61 7.02
N ASP A 451 -47.23 15.13 6.75
CA ASP A 451 -47.84 14.71 5.48
C ASP A 451 -47.13 13.64 4.62
N GLU A 452 -47.55 12.38 4.82
CA GLU A 452 -47.67 11.46 3.69
C GLU A 452 -48.72 12.03 2.71
N PRO A 453 -48.42 12.14 1.40
CA PRO A 453 -49.46 12.35 0.41
C PRO A 453 -50.43 11.17 0.45
N GLU A 454 -51.73 11.47 0.56
CA GLU A 454 -52.83 10.52 0.42
C GLU A 454 -52.51 9.48 -0.65
N ARG A 455 -52.35 8.22 -0.23
CA ARG A 455 -52.57 7.09 -1.14
C ARG A 455 -54.04 7.15 -1.54
N ALA A 456 -54.29 7.64 -2.75
CA ALA A 456 -55.52 7.38 -3.46
C ALA A 456 -55.78 5.87 -3.46
N GLY A 457 -56.77 5.46 -2.67
CA GLY A 457 -57.38 4.13 -2.74
C GLY A 457 -58.26 4.02 -4.00
N PRO A 458 -58.63 2.78 -4.38
CA PRO A 458 -59.08 2.46 -5.72
C PRO A 458 -60.50 2.95 -6.03
N ARG A 459 -60.66 3.49 -7.23
CA ARG A 459 -61.82 3.26 -8.10
C ARG A 459 -61.34 2.73 -9.44
#